data_AF-A0A2S7KNW2-F1
#
_entry.id   AF-A0A2S7KNW2-F1
#
_cell.length_a   1.000
_cell.length_b   1.000
_cell.length_c   1.000
_cell.angle_alpha   90.00
_cell.angle_beta   90.00
_cell.angle_gamma   90.00
#
_symmetry.space_group_name_H-M   'P 1'
#
loop_
_entity.id
_entity.type
_entity.pdbx_description
1 polymer ?
#
loop_
_entity_poly.entity_id
_entity_poly.type
_entity_poly.pdbx_seq_one_letter_code
_entity_poly.pdbx_strand_id
1 'polypeptide(L)'
;MKVVIQIVLWVVIIFLGYKLYNSVLGPVQFNKEKEVRYRAVIKTLKDVRVAQLAHQEITGNFSGNFDSLVQFVDTAQFAIIQRRDTSYADVEKNRAYGIDEGYFIEETLLDTLGFVNVKDSLYGGSDRYKTMMNVPVEGIDAQFDIEAGKLEKNGTVFSVFECKVSKDVILHDKDKDMVANEKQVNSVDGVNGEYISIGSMNEINTTGNWPQLYDTEKDNSGN
;
A
#
# COMPACT_ATOMS: atom_id res chain seq x y z
N MET A 1 -7.81 -59.32 30.28
CA MET A 1 -7.89 -57.93 30.79
C MET A 1 -6.64 -57.10 30.49
N LYS A 2 -5.41 -57.58 30.76
CA LYS A 2 -4.17 -56.82 30.48
C LYS A 2 -3.94 -56.45 29.00
N VAL A 3 -4.25 -57.34 28.07
CA VAL A 3 -3.99 -57.15 26.62
C VAL A 3 -4.93 -56.09 25.99
N VAL A 4 -6.20 -56.07 26.39
CA VAL A 4 -7.18 -55.11 25.85
C VAL A 4 -6.83 -53.68 26.26
N ILE A 5 -6.43 -53.48 27.53
CA ILE A 5 -5.98 -52.18 28.03
C ILE A 5 -4.72 -51.72 27.27
N GLN A 6 -3.80 -52.63 26.98
CA GLN A 6 -2.58 -52.31 26.24
C GLN A 6 -2.86 -51.90 24.78
N ILE A 7 -3.81 -52.56 24.12
CA ILE A 7 -4.22 -52.19 22.75
C ILE A 7 -4.92 -50.82 22.74
N VAL A 8 -5.83 -50.57 23.68
CA VAL A 8 -6.49 -49.25 23.82
C VAL A 8 -5.46 -48.15 24.08
N LEU A 9 -4.48 -48.41 24.96
CA LEU A 9 -3.41 -47.46 25.25
C LEU A 9 -2.58 -47.14 24.00
N TRP A 10 -2.27 -48.15 23.18
CA TRP A 10 -1.57 -47.97 21.91
C TRP A 10 -2.36 -47.11 20.92
N VAL A 11 -3.67 -47.34 20.79
CA VAL A 11 -4.55 -46.52 19.95
C VAL A 11 -4.56 -45.07 20.43
N VAL A 12 -4.63 -44.86 21.75
CA VAL A 12 -4.58 -43.52 22.36
C VAL A 12 -3.22 -42.85 22.11
N ILE A 13 -2.11 -43.57 22.20
CA ILE A 13 -0.76 -43.04 21.90
C ILE A 13 -0.65 -42.62 20.43
N ILE A 14 -1.12 -43.45 19.49
CA ILE A 14 -1.11 -43.10 18.06
C ILE A 14 -1.99 -41.87 17.79
N PHE A 15 -3.18 -41.81 18.40
CA PHE A 15 -4.08 -40.68 18.27
C PHE A 15 -3.47 -39.38 18.83
N LEU A 16 -2.84 -39.45 20.02
CA LEU A 16 -2.13 -38.34 20.62
C LEU A 16 -0.92 -37.90 19.78
N GLY A 17 -0.18 -38.85 19.20
CA GLY A 17 0.93 -38.57 18.28
C GLY A 17 0.47 -37.83 17.03
N TYR A 18 -0.65 -38.25 16.42
CA TYR A 18 -1.25 -37.55 15.28
C TYR A 18 -1.75 -36.14 15.65
N LYS A 19 -2.43 -35.99 16.81
CA LYS A 19 -2.85 -34.69 17.33
C LYS A 19 -1.66 -33.75 17.56
N LEU A 20 -0.55 -34.26 18.09
CA LEU A 20 0.67 -33.47 18.31
C LEU A 20 1.29 -33.03 16.99
N TYR A 21 1.39 -33.94 16.02
CA TYR A 21 1.91 -33.63 14.69
C TYR A 21 1.10 -32.52 13.99
N ASN A 22 -0.24 -32.63 13.99
CA ASN A 22 -1.10 -31.59 13.43
C ASN A 22 -1.02 -30.27 14.22
N SER A 23 -0.84 -30.32 15.54
CA SER A 23 -0.68 -29.12 16.37
C SER A 23 0.59 -28.34 16.03
N VAL A 24 1.68 -29.03 15.68
CA VAL A 24 2.95 -28.37 15.29
C VAL A 24 2.91 -27.88 13.84
N LEU A 25 2.31 -28.62 12.92
CA LEU A 25 2.28 -28.25 11.50
C LEU A 25 1.21 -27.24 11.14
N GLY A 26 0.08 -27.20 11.86
CA GLY A 26 -0.99 -26.25 11.64
C GLY A 26 -0.50 -24.79 11.62
N PRO A 27 0.22 -24.32 12.66
CA PRO A 27 0.75 -22.96 12.71
C PRO A 27 1.73 -22.64 11.57
N VAL A 28 2.52 -23.62 11.13
CA VAL A 28 3.50 -23.43 10.05
C VAL A 28 2.81 -23.25 8.70
N GLN A 29 1.82 -24.10 8.39
CA GLN A 29 1.03 -23.97 7.17
C GLN A 29 0.23 -22.68 7.15
N PHE A 30 -0.39 -22.32 8.28
CA PHE A 30 -1.09 -21.06 8.45
C PHE A 30 -0.17 -19.86 8.14
N ASN A 31 1.01 -19.80 8.75
CA ASN A 31 1.95 -18.70 8.52
C ASN A 31 2.43 -18.62 7.07
N LYS A 32 2.69 -19.76 6.43
CA LYS A 32 3.12 -19.80 5.02
C LYS A 32 2.04 -19.26 4.09
N GLU A 33 0.81 -19.72 4.24
CA GLU A 33 -0.30 -19.27 3.40
C GLU A 33 -0.70 -17.83 3.68
N LYS A 34 -0.64 -17.41 4.95
CA LYS A 34 -0.80 -16.02 5.37
C LYS A 34 0.19 -15.11 4.65
N GLU A 35 1.49 -15.45 4.66
CA GLU A 35 2.52 -14.64 4.00
C GLU A 35 2.25 -14.48 2.49
N VAL A 36 1.81 -15.55 1.82
CA VAL A 36 1.48 -15.52 0.39
C VAL A 36 0.30 -14.59 0.11
N ARG A 37 -0.79 -14.72 0.88
CA ARG A 37 -2.00 -13.88 0.70
C ARG A 37 -1.73 -12.43 1.07
N TYR A 38 -1.04 -12.19 2.18
CA TYR A 38 -0.67 -10.84 2.62
C TYR A 38 0.19 -10.15 1.57
N ARG A 39 1.16 -10.84 0.97
CA ARG A 39 1.97 -10.26 -0.12
C ARG A 39 1.12 -9.86 -1.33
N ALA A 40 0.16 -10.68 -1.73
CA ALA A 40 -0.74 -10.35 -2.85
C ALA A 40 -1.62 -9.13 -2.54
N VAL A 41 -2.20 -9.07 -1.35
CA VAL A 41 -3.00 -7.94 -0.87
C VAL A 41 -2.17 -6.66 -0.77
N ILE A 42 -0.98 -6.74 -0.16
CA ILE A 42 -0.05 -5.62 -0.02
C ILE A 42 0.41 -5.08 -1.38
N LYS A 43 0.68 -5.97 -2.35
CA LYS A 43 1.00 -5.55 -3.72
C LYS A 43 -0.14 -4.71 -4.34
N THR A 44 -1.38 -5.13 -4.12
CA THR A 44 -2.56 -4.40 -4.62
C THR A 44 -2.71 -3.06 -3.89
N LEU A 45 -2.55 -3.02 -2.56
CA LEU A 45 -2.57 -1.78 -1.77
C LEU A 45 -1.47 -0.79 -2.19
N LYS A 46 -0.29 -1.28 -2.58
CA LYS A 46 0.78 -0.43 -3.14
C LYS A 46 0.38 0.16 -4.49
N ASP A 47 -0.21 -0.65 -5.36
CA ASP A 47 -0.70 -0.18 -6.64
C ASP A 47 -1.76 0.93 -6.43
N VAL A 48 -2.66 0.77 -5.44
CA VAL A 48 -3.61 1.82 -5.03
C VAL A 48 -2.89 3.06 -4.50
N ARG A 49 -1.88 2.91 -3.64
CA ARG A 49 -1.10 4.03 -3.09
C ARG A 49 -0.47 4.87 -4.21
N VAL A 50 0.15 4.22 -5.18
CA VAL A 50 0.84 4.91 -6.29
C VAL A 50 -0.16 5.68 -7.15
N ALA A 51 -1.35 5.10 -7.44
CA ALA A 51 -2.42 5.82 -8.12
C ALA A 51 -2.94 7.02 -7.30
N GLN A 52 -3.11 6.85 -5.99
CA GLN A 52 -3.56 7.92 -5.10
C GLN A 52 -2.56 9.08 -5.01
N LEU A 53 -1.26 8.79 -4.94
CA LEU A 53 -0.21 9.80 -4.96
C LEU A 53 -0.20 10.58 -6.28
N ALA A 54 -0.35 9.88 -7.42
CA ALA A 54 -0.46 10.53 -8.73
C ALA A 54 -1.73 11.41 -8.82
N HIS A 55 -2.85 10.95 -8.27
CA HIS A 55 -4.09 11.73 -8.20
C HIS A 55 -3.91 12.98 -7.34
N GLN A 56 -3.19 12.88 -6.21
CA GLN A 56 -2.86 14.04 -5.39
C GLN A 56 -1.95 15.03 -6.10
N GLU A 57 -0.95 14.55 -6.87
CA GLU A 57 -0.02 15.41 -7.60
C GLU A 57 -0.71 16.23 -8.69
N ILE A 58 -1.67 15.63 -9.41
CA ILE A 58 -2.36 16.27 -10.54
C ILE A 58 -3.59 17.07 -10.08
N THR A 59 -4.42 16.50 -9.19
CA THR A 59 -5.72 17.07 -8.78
C THR A 59 -5.64 17.81 -7.43
N GLY A 60 -4.56 17.64 -6.66
CA GLY A 60 -4.38 18.25 -5.33
C GLY A 60 -5.14 17.58 -4.19
N ASN A 61 -5.95 16.55 -4.46
CA ASN A 61 -6.75 15.82 -3.48
C ASN A 61 -6.62 14.31 -3.69
N PHE A 62 -7.00 13.49 -2.70
CA PHE A 62 -7.11 12.04 -2.87
C PHE A 62 -8.51 11.65 -3.35
N SER A 63 -8.62 10.46 -3.96
CA SER A 63 -9.89 9.90 -4.39
C SER A 63 -10.46 8.92 -3.34
N GLY A 64 -11.73 9.10 -2.98
CA GLY A 64 -12.46 8.20 -2.08
C GLY A 64 -13.31 7.16 -2.80
N ASN A 65 -13.13 6.95 -4.11
CA ASN A 65 -13.87 5.94 -4.87
C ASN A 65 -12.96 5.30 -5.93
N PHE A 66 -12.90 3.97 -5.93
CA PHE A 66 -12.15 3.18 -6.91
C PHE A 66 -12.52 3.50 -8.35
N ASP A 67 -13.80 3.66 -8.69
CA ASP A 67 -14.22 3.96 -10.07
C ASP A 67 -13.60 5.26 -10.57
N SER A 68 -13.62 6.30 -9.73
CA SER A 68 -13.03 7.59 -10.06
C SER A 68 -11.50 7.51 -10.14
N LEU A 69 -10.88 6.67 -9.30
CA LEU A 69 -9.43 6.45 -9.34
C LEU A 69 -9.03 5.71 -10.62
N VAL A 70 -9.77 4.68 -11.03
CA VAL A 70 -9.55 3.94 -12.28
C VAL A 70 -9.73 4.87 -13.48
N GLN A 71 -10.83 5.64 -13.51
CA GLN A 71 -11.08 6.61 -14.58
C GLN A 71 -9.97 7.67 -14.66
N PHE A 72 -9.46 8.13 -13.52
CA PHE A 72 -8.33 9.04 -13.47
C PHE A 72 -7.08 8.39 -14.09
N VAL A 73 -6.72 7.17 -13.69
CA VAL A 73 -5.55 6.48 -14.25
C VAL A 73 -5.66 6.31 -15.76
N ASP A 74 -6.87 6.06 -16.27
CA ASP A 74 -7.15 5.89 -17.71
C ASP A 74 -7.02 7.19 -18.52
N THR A 75 -7.41 8.33 -17.92
CA THR A 75 -7.56 9.60 -18.64
C THR A 75 -6.46 10.61 -18.36
N ALA A 76 -5.81 10.51 -17.20
CA ALA A 76 -4.87 11.52 -16.73
C ALA A 76 -3.51 11.40 -17.41
N GLN A 77 -2.87 12.56 -17.55
CA GLN A 77 -1.54 12.70 -18.14
C GLN A 77 -0.66 13.53 -17.21
N PHE A 78 0.57 13.08 -17.00
CA PHE A 78 1.62 13.86 -16.36
C PHE A 78 2.17 14.89 -17.33
N ALA A 79 2.21 16.14 -16.90
CA ALA A 79 2.95 17.18 -17.59
C ALA A 79 4.44 17.06 -17.23
N ILE A 80 5.29 16.83 -18.22
CA ILE A 80 6.74 16.89 -18.03
C ILE A 80 7.11 18.37 -17.95
N ILE A 81 7.40 18.84 -16.75
CA ILE A 81 7.83 20.22 -16.52
C ILE A 81 9.35 20.30 -16.39
N GLN A 82 9.94 21.29 -17.06
CA GLN A 82 11.33 21.70 -16.85
C GLN A 82 11.34 23.00 -16.06
N ARG A 83 11.98 22.95 -14.89
CA ARG A 83 12.31 24.16 -14.14
C ARG A 83 13.64 24.69 -14.65
N ARG A 84 13.66 25.93 -15.14
CA ARG A 84 14.87 26.64 -15.54
C ARG A 84 14.98 27.91 -14.72
N ASP A 85 16.02 27.98 -13.88
CA ASP A 85 16.34 29.19 -13.14
C ASP A 85 17.13 30.12 -14.06
N THR A 86 16.58 31.29 -14.31
CA THR A 86 17.18 32.34 -15.13
C THR A 86 17.44 33.56 -14.28
N SER A 87 18.64 34.13 -14.39
CA SER A 87 18.98 35.41 -13.78
C SER A 87 19.29 36.43 -14.86
N TYR A 88 18.68 37.60 -14.76
CA TYR A 88 18.96 38.72 -15.66
C TYR A 88 19.25 39.99 -14.85
N ALA A 89 20.08 40.89 -15.41
CA ALA A 89 20.48 42.10 -14.72
C ALA A 89 19.29 43.03 -14.48
N ASP A 90 19.11 43.48 -13.24
CA ASP A 90 18.06 44.42 -12.85
C ASP A 90 18.46 45.84 -13.30
N VAL A 91 18.05 46.22 -14.51
CA VAL A 91 18.44 47.49 -15.14
C VAL A 91 17.91 48.70 -14.36
N GLU A 92 16.73 48.60 -13.75
CA GLU A 92 16.11 49.70 -13.01
C GLU A 92 16.84 49.95 -11.69
N LYS A 93 17.14 48.88 -10.95
CA LYS A 93 17.83 48.97 -9.67
C LYS A 93 19.31 49.32 -9.86
N ASN A 94 19.98 48.74 -10.85
CA ASN A 94 21.36 49.08 -11.19
C ASN A 94 21.50 50.58 -11.53
N ARG A 95 20.56 51.12 -12.34
CA ARG A 95 20.50 52.56 -12.65
C ARG A 95 20.21 53.43 -11.42
N ALA A 96 19.31 53.00 -10.53
CA ALA A 96 18.96 53.75 -9.32
C ALA A 96 20.14 53.88 -8.32
N TYR A 97 21.02 52.88 -8.27
CA TYR A 97 22.21 52.87 -7.40
C TYR A 97 23.51 53.33 -8.09
N GLY A 98 23.44 53.72 -9.38
CA GLY A 98 24.59 54.24 -10.13
C GLY A 98 25.69 53.20 -10.39
N ILE A 99 25.32 51.93 -10.49
CA ILE A 99 26.22 50.79 -10.76
C ILE A 99 25.83 50.15 -12.10
N ASP A 100 26.83 49.76 -12.91
CA ASP A 100 26.58 49.17 -14.23
C ASP A 100 26.08 47.72 -14.13
N GLU A 101 26.61 46.92 -13.19
CA GLU A 101 26.19 45.55 -12.92
C GLU A 101 26.33 45.23 -11.42
N GLY A 102 25.29 44.70 -10.78
CA GLY A 102 25.36 44.30 -9.36
C GLY A 102 24.08 43.68 -8.80
N TYR A 103 22.92 44.12 -9.28
CA TYR A 103 21.62 43.50 -8.96
C TYR A 103 21.15 42.63 -10.12
N PHE A 104 20.69 41.42 -9.78
CA PHE A 104 20.10 40.44 -10.70
C PHE A 104 18.70 40.10 -10.19
N ILE A 105 17.75 39.97 -11.12
CA ILE A 105 16.43 39.39 -10.87
C ILE A 105 16.55 37.91 -11.18
N GLU A 106 16.22 37.09 -10.19
CA GLU A 106 16.14 35.63 -10.33
C GLU A 106 14.68 35.28 -10.61
N GLU A 107 14.42 34.75 -11.81
CA GLU A 107 13.12 34.21 -12.19
C GLU A 107 13.24 32.72 -12.50
N THR A 108 12.34 31.95 -11.90
CA THR A 108 12.18 30.53 -12.20
C THR A 108 11.12 30.37 -13.29
N LEU A 109 11.55 30.01 -14.49
CA LEU A 109 10.67 29.67 -15.60
C LEU A 109 10.29 28.19 -15.53
N LEU A 110 8.99 27.92 -15.61
CA LEU A 110 8.43 26.57 -15.72
C LEU A 110 7.98 26.36 -17.16
N ASP A 111 8.67 25.51 -17.90
CA ASP A 111 8.32 25.15 -19.27
C ASP A 111 7.75 23.73 -19.32
N THR A 112 6.71 23.49 -20.12
CA THR A 112 6.06 22.17 -20.24
C THR A 112 6.53 21.49 -21.52
N LEU A 113 7.37 20.46 -21.37
CA LEU A 113 8.01 19.75 -22.48
C LEU A 113 7.07 18.76 -23.20
N GLY A 114 6.00 18.31 -22.54
CA GLY A 114 5.03 17.38 -23.10
C GLY A 114 4.18 16.69 -22.06
N PHE A 115 3.38 15.73 -22.52
CA PHE A 115 2.46 14.95 -21.67
C PHE A 115 2.74 13.45 -21.80
N VAL A 116 2.74 12.73 -20.68
CA VAL A 116 2.86 11.27 -20.62
C VAL A 116 1.65 10.69 -19.90
N ASN A 117 1.07 9.61 -20.40
CA ASN A 117 -0.11 9.02 -19.75
C ASN A 117 0.27 8.40 -18.40
N VAL A 118 -0.58 8.62 -17.39
CA VAL A 118 -0.38 8.11 -16.03
C VAL A 118 -0.34 6.57 -16.03
N LYS A 119 -1.26 5.92 -16.77
CA LYS A 119 -1.29 4.45 -16.92
C LYS A 119 0.06 3.85 -17.38
N ASP A 120 0.71 4.48 -18.35
CA ASP A 120 1.92 3.95 -18.98
C ASP A 120 3.10 4.13 -18.02
N SER A 121 3.14 5.28 -17.32
CA SER A 121 4.18 5.59 -16.33
C SER A 121 4.09 4.74 -15.07
N LEU A 122 2.89 4.48 -14.55
CA LEU A 122 2.73 3.79 -13.27
C LEU A 122 2.64 2.27 -13.41
N TYR A 123 1.97 1.79 -14.48
CA TYR A 123 1.65 0.39 -14.65
C TYR A 123 2.38 -0.28 -15.81
N GLY A 124 3.20 0.45 -16.56
CA GLY A 124 3.95 -0.09 -17.71
C GLY A 124 3.02 -0.65 -18.80
N GLY A 125 1.82 -0.09 -18.93
CA GLY A 125 0.79 -0.57 -19.86
C GLY A 125 0.00 -1.79 -19.39
N SER A 126 0.16 -2.23 -18.13
CA SER A 126 -0.65 -3.30 -17.54
C SER A 126 -2.02 -2.80 -17.05
N ASP A 127 -3.07 -3.58 -17.29
CA ASP A 127 -4.45 -3.32 -16.84
C ASP A 127 -4.72 -3.63 -15.35
N ARG A 128 -3.68 -3.93 -14.56
CA ARG A 128 -3.82 -4.34 -13.14
C ARG A 128 -4.52 -3.31 -12.24
N TYR A 129 -4.47 -2.03 -12.61
CA TYR A 129 -5.20 -0.97 -11.91
C TYR A 129 -6.72 -1.14 -12.01
N LYS A 130 -7.26 -1.79 -13.04
CA LYS A 130 -8.71 -2.02 -13.17
C LYS A 130 -9.23 -3.01 -12.12
N THR A 131 -8.39 -3.93 -11.68
CA THR A 131 -8.73 -4.96 -10.69
C THR A 131 -8.32 -4.59 -9.27
N MET A 132 -7.77 -3.38 -9.04
CA MET A 132 -7.25 -2.98 -7.73
C MET A 132 -8.32 -2.76 -6.66
N MET A 133 -9.59 -2.66 -7.07
CA MET A 133 -10.75 -2.58 -6.18
C MET A 133 -10.99 -3.90 -5.44
N ASN A 134 -10.63 -5.03 -6.06
CA ASN A 134 -10.96 -6.35 -5.55
C ASN A 134 -9.78 -6.92 -4.76
N VAL A 135 -10.09 -7.55 -3.64
CA VAL A 135 -9.12 -8.25 -2.81
C VAL A 135 -8.68 -9.52 -3.54
N PRO A 136 -7.37 -9.72 -3.82
CA PRO A 136 -6.88 -10.85 -4.61
C PRO A 136 -6.81 -12.14 -3.77
N VAL A 137 -7.96 -12.61 -3.30
CA VAL A 137 -8.10 -13.82 -2.48
C VAL A 137 -9.09 -14.76 -3.15
N GLU A 138 -8.66 -16.01 -3.37
CA GLU A 138 -9.52 -17.03 -3.98
C GLU A 138 -10.70 -17.36 -3.07
N GLY A 139 -11.91 -17.41 -3.64
CA GLY A 139 -13.12 -17.85 -2.93
C GLY A 139 -13.98 -16.73 -2.33
N ILE A 140 -13.52 -15.47 -2.36
CA ILE A 140 -14.32 -14.31 -1.93
C ILE A 140 -14.25 -13.19 -2.97
N ASP A 141 -15.42 -12.63 -3.29
CA ASP A 141 -15.54 -11.36 -4.00
C ASP A 141 -15.70 -10.25 -2.96
N ALA A 142 -14.57 -9.76 -2.44
CA ALA A 142 -14.50 -8.66 -1.48
C ALA A 142 -13.73 -7.51 -2.08
N GLN A 143 -14.15 -6.30 -1.70
CA GLN A 143 -13.53 -5.06 -2.16
C GLN A 143 -12.77 -4.42 -1.00
N PHE A 144 -11.79 -3.60 -1.35
CA PHE A 144 -11.12 -2.75 -0.37
C PHE A 144 -12.05 -1.60 0.03
N ASP A 145 -12.02 -1.22 1.31
CA ASP A 145 -12.70 -0.03 1.80
C ASP A 145 -11.76 1.15 1.60
N ILE A 146 -12.15 2.11 0.76
CA ILE A 146 -11.39 3.34 0.51
C ILE A 146 -12.15 4.56 1.01
N GLU A 147 -11.45 5.40 1.75
CA GLU A 147 -11.94 6.67 2.27
C GLU A 147 -10.92 7.76 1.96
N ALA A 148 -11.41 8.93 1.58
CA ALA A 148 -10.57 10.11 1.35
C ALA A 148 -11.19 11.34 2.00
N GLY A 149 -10.35 12.22 2.50
CA GLY A 149 -10.79 13.41 3.22
C GLY A 149 -9.71 14.47 3.32
N LYS A 150 -10.00 15.46 4.16
CA LYS A 150 -9.06 16.53 4.49
C LYS A 150 -8.89 16.59 6.00
N LEU A 151 -7.64 16.64 6.45
CA LEU A 151 -7.25 16.74 7.83
C LEU A 151 -6.58 18.09 8.05
N GLU A 152 -7.10 18.87 9.00
CA GLU A 152 -6.45 20.11 9.42
C GLU A 152 -5.48 19.81 10.55
N LYS A 153 -4.21 20.19 10.37
CA LYS A 153 -3.18 20.06 11.41
C LYS A 153 -2.36 21.34 11.46
N ASN A 154 -2.30 21.95 12.64
CA ASN A 154 -1.57 23.20 12.89
C ASN A 154 -2.00 24.37 11.97
N GLY A 155 -3.28 24.46 11.61
CA GLY A 155 -3.82 25.50 10.74
C GLY A 155 -3.55 25.30 9.24
N THR A 156 -2.95 24.17 8.84
CA THR A 156 -2.78 23.78 7.44
C THR A 156 -3.68 22.59 7.12
N VAL A 157 -4.39 22.67 5.99
CA VAL A 157 -5.26 21.60 5.51
C VAL A 157 -4.46 20.64 4.63
N PHE A 158 -4.44 19.37 5.01
CA PHE A 158 -3.79 18.30 4.27
C PHE A 158 -4.86 17.34 3.74
N SER A 159 -4.74 16.94 2.47
CA SER A 159 -5.53 15.82 1.95
C SER A 159 -5.01 14.52 2.58
N VAL A 160 -5.92 13.62 2.96
CA VAL A 160 -5.60 12.29 3.51
C VAL A 160 -6.47 11.22 2.85
N PHE A 161 -5.99 9.99 2.87
CA PHE A 161 -6.75 8.82 2.43
C PHE A 161 -6.44 7.63 3.32
N GLU A 162 -7.37 6.69 3.39
CA GLU A 162 -7.20 5.38 3.99
C GLU A 162 -7.79 4.34 3.05
N CYS A 163 -7.05 3.28 2.79
CA CYS A 163 -7.56 2.10 2.12
C CYS A 163 -7.28 0.88 3.00
N LYS A 164 -8.32 0.16 3.41
CA LYS A 164 -8.24 -0.94 4.40
C LYS A 164 -8.98 -2.19 3.95
N VAL A 165 -8.53 -3.33 4.48
CA VAL A 165 -9.20 -4.63 4.33
C VAL A 165 -9.09 -5.42 5.63
N SER A 166 -10.16 -6.10 6.04
CA SER A 166 -10.14 -6.94 7.24
C SER A 166 -9.32 -8.21 7.03
N LYS A 167 -8.48 -8.57 8.01
CA LYS A 167 -7.76 -9.84 8.02
C LYS A 167 -8.68 -11.06 7.97
N ASP A 168 -9.91 -10.95 8.47
CA ASP A 168 -10.91 -12.03 8.37
C ASP A 168 -11.24 -12.39 6.93
N VAL A 169 -11.34 -11.38 6.06
CA VAL A 169 -11.65 -11.56 4.65
C VAL A 169 -10.49 -12.28 3.96
N ILE A 170 -9.26 -11.91 4.31
CA ILE A 170 -8.04 -12.47 3.71
C ILE A 170 -7.83 -13.94 4.14
N LEU A 171 -8.17 -14.27 5.38
CA LEU A 171 -7.94 -15.58 6.00
C LEU A 171 -9.24 -16.33 6.30
N HIS A 172 -10.30 -16.08 5.53
CA HIS A 172 -11.66 -16.57 5.77
C HIS A 172 -11.80 -18.10 5.88
N ASP A 173 -10.94 -18.85 5.18
CA ASP A 173 -10.90 -20.31 5.13
C ASP A 173 -9.99 -20.92 6.22
N LYS A 174 -9.37 -20.10 7.06
CA LYS A 174 -8.46 -20.53 8.12
C LYS A 174 -9.15 -20.65 9.46
N ASP A 175 -8.43 -21.29 10.38
CA ASP A 175 -8.88 -21.49 11.75
C ASP A 175 -9.15 -20.14 12.42
N LYS A 176 -10.38 -19.98 12.93
CA LYS A 176 -10.85 -18.73 13.53
C LYS A 176 -10.03 -18.31 14.74
N ASP A 177 -9.50 -19.25 15.51
CA ASP A 177 -8.68 -18.95 16.67
C ASP A 177 -7.31 -18.40 16.23
N MET A 178 -6.75 -18.94 15.14
CA MET A 178 -5.52 -18.41 14.54
C MET A 178 -5.71 -17.02 13.95
N VAL A 179 -6.85 -16.76 13.29
CA VAL A 179 -7.19 -15.43 12.76
C VAL A 179 -7.42 -14.43 13.90
N ALA A 180 -8.11 -14.83 14.97
CA ALA A 180 -8.31 -13.99 16.15
C ALA A 180 -6.98 -13.62 16.84
N ASN A 181 -6.06 -14.58 16.97
CA ASN A 181 -4.71 -14.31 17.47
C ASN A 181 -3.97 -13.30 16.57
N GLU A 182 -4.06 -13.46 15.26
CA GLU A 182 -3.40 -12.57 14.29
C GLU A 182 -3.94 -11.13 14.29
N LYS A 183 -5.21 -10.93 14.65
CA LYS A 183 -5.79 -9.60 14.84
C LYS A 183 -5.21 -8.85 16.04
N GLN A 184 -4.82 -9.59 17.07
CA GLN A 184 -4.24 -9.05 18.29
C GLN A 184 -2.72 -8.87 18.20
N VAL A 185 -2.10 -9.30 17.09
CA VAL A 185 -0.67 -9.12 16.87
C VAL A 185 -0.35 -7.64 16.77
N ASN A 186 0.54 -7.21 17.66
CA ASN A 186 1.24 -5.93 17.60
C ASN A 186 2.74 -6.22 17.65
N SER A 187 3.36 -6.38 16.48
CA SER A 187 4.76 -6.79 16.34
C SER A 187 5.44 -5.99 15.25
N VAL A 188 6.75 -5.78 15.40
CA VAL A 188 7.59 -5.15 14.38
C VAL A 188 7.62 -6.01 13.11
N ASP A 189 7.51 -7.33 13.24
CA ASP A 189 7.59 -8.28 12.13
C ASP A 189 6.22 -8.69 11.57
N GLY A 190 5.12 -8.14 12.12
CA GLY A 190 3.74 -8.47 11.77
C GLY A 190 2.95 -7.29 11.23
N VAL A 191 1.83 -7.56 10.56
CA VAL A 191 0.87 -6.50 10.20
C VAL A 191 0.06 -6.15 11.44
N ASN A 192 0.07 -4.89 11.87
CA ASN A 192 -0.51 -4.51 13.15
C ASN A 192 -2.02 -4.25 13.06
N GLY A 193 -2.77 -4.78 14.03
CA GLY A 193 -4.22 -4.56 14.16
C GLY A 193 -5.08 -5.53 13.33
N GLU A 194 -6.39 -5.27 13.28
CA GLU A 194 -7.36 -6.17 12.65
C GLU A 194 -7.44 -6.02 11.12
N TYR A 195 -6.93 -4.91 10.60
CA TYR A 195 -6.99 -4.54 9.19
C TYR A 195 -5.58 -4.49 8.61
N ILE A 196 -5.46 -4.76 7.32
CA ILE A 196 -4.30 -4.34 6.53
C ILE A 196 -4.70 -3.02 5.89
N SER A 197 -4.01 -1.94 6.21
CA SER A 197 -4.35 -0.60 5.74
C SER A 197 -3.16 0.14 5.18
N ILE A 198 -3.44 1.02 4.24
CA ILE A 198 -2.50 2.01 3.73
C ILE A 198 -3.09 3.41 3.86
N GLY A 199 -2.26 4.31 4.36
CA GLY A 199 -2.68 5.65 4.72
C GLY A 199 -3.40 5.73 6.06
N SER A 200 -3.87 6.91 6.40
CA SER A 200 -4.65 7.16 7.61
C SER A 200 -5.56 8.37 7.40
N MET A 201 -6.80 8.29 7.90
CA MET A 201 -7.70 9.44 7.96
C MET A 201 -7.38 10.39 9.13
N ASN A 202 -6.69 9.89 10.16
CA ASN A 202 -6.43 10.63 11.40
C ASN A 202 -5.04 11.27 11.42
N GLU A 203 -4.13 10.82 10.55
CA GLU A 203 -2.75 11.29 10.49
C GLU A 203 -2.34 11.57 9.04
N ILE A 204 -1.36 12.45 8.87
CA ILE A 204 -0.75 12.73 7.57
C ILE A 204 0.25 11.61 7.29
N ASN A 205 -0.27 10.43 6.94
CA ASN A 205 0.52 9.25 6.63
C ASN A 205 -0.04 8.59 5.38
N THR A 206 0.84 8.19 4.47
CA THR A 206 0.50 7.44 3.24
C THR A 206 1.15 6.06 3.22
N THR A 207 1.69 5.63 4.36
CA THR A 207 2.42 4.36 4.53
C THR A 207 1.46 3.26 4.95
N GLY A 208 1.83 2.01 4.64
CA GLY A 208 1.11 0.83 5.10
C GLY A 208 1.40 0.46 6.55
N ASN A 209 0.51 -0.30 7.18
CA ASN A 209 0.66 -0.82 8.54
C ASN A 209 1.42 -2.16 8.64
N TRP A 210 2.27 -2.47 7.64
CA TRP A 210 3.04 -3.71 7.54
C TRP A 210 4.55 -3.44 7.54
N PRO A 211 5.38 -4.43 7.90
CA PRO A 211 6.83 -4.28 7.89
C PRO A 211 7.43 -4.31 6.49
N GLN A 212 8.63 -3.74 6.37
CA GLN A 212 9.41 -3.71 5.13
C GLN A 212 9.73 -5.10 4.55
N LEU A 213 9.59 -6.18 5.33
CA LEU A 213 9.73 -7.55 4.84
C LEU A 213 8.71 -7.89 3.73
N TYR A 214 7.52 -7.28 3.75
CA TYR A 214 6.55 -7.41 2.67
C TYR A 214 6.81 -6.43 1.51
N ASP A 215 7.79 -5.54 1.68
CA ASP A 215 8.21 -4.57 0.67
C ASP A 215 9.32 -5.06 -0.25
N THR A 216 10.14 -5.98 0.22
CA THR A 216 11.08 -6.69 -0.64
C THR A 216 10.30 -7.69 -1.49
N GLU A 217 10.35 -7.49 -2.81
CA GLU A 217 10.07 -8.61 -3.71
C GLU A 217 11.09 -9.70 -3.32
N LYS A 218 10.61 -10.87 -2.86
CA LYS A 218 11.45 -12.06 -2.87
C LYS A 218 11.76 -12.27 -4.34
N ASP A 219 12.91 -11.75 -4.73
CA ASP A 219 13.46 -11.83 -6.07
C ASP A 219 13.62 -13.32 -6.36
N ASN A 220 12.59 -13.93 -6.95
CA ASN A 220 12.68 -15.24 -7.57
C ASN A 220 13.38 -15.08 -8.94
N SER A 221 14.41 -14.24 -8.99
CA SER A 221 15.46 -14.30 -10.01
C SER A 221 16.36 -15.49 -9.67
N GLY A 222 15.78 -16.68 -9.79
CA GLY A 222 16.55 -17.88 -10.06
C GLY A 222 17.02 -17.79 -11.50
N ASN A 223 18.22 -17.25 -11.69
CA ASN A 223 19.08 -17.57 -12.82
C ASN A 223 20.53 -17.66 -12.35
#